data_AF-A0A9P9S1V0-F1
#
_entry.id   AF-A0A9P9S1V0-F1
#
_cell.length_a   1.000
_cell.length_b   1.000
_cell.length_c   1.000
_cell.angle_alpha   90.00
_cell.angle_beta   90.00
_cell.angle_gamma   90.00
#
_symmetry.space_group_name_H-M   'P 1'
#
loop_
_entity.id
_entity.type
_entity.pdbx_description
1 polymer ?
#
loop_
_entity_poly.entity_id
_entity_poly.type
_entity_poly.pdbx_seq_one_letter_code
_entity_poly.pdbx_strand_id
1 'polypeptide(L)'
;MAICTFSGNADMYGLGIRIGFYLQWFGTILATWVARKEVTSMRLSTSFFVAATFLALMIQTDRDNLRPVEIYIVLLLTFGGYLHFVPLYVWRLLVGCDPDLDPTRHPRVRAGKLFSRLNFFLLVIMCIFQLWFWIGKVPSLARDRCTEFGFLFARVRLNQRGFAVVNVVLYFLLLLFCLGILGITIGKRWGYLRRKKVGVLEHRRVRKTALQELQTFINITVVSIVVAATELTIAWNRIEDVNDIASAGQTIPLIIGIGQIVRVLYVMLVTGDDYDDDNSTTNSWTDSVSQGVSADDLPPMGMPGTPPPA
;
A
#
# COMPACT_ATOMS: atom_id res chain seq x y z
N MET A 1 13.54 -36.34 7.16
CA MET A 1 13.38 -35.62 5.87
C MET A 1 14.52 -34.63 5.77
N ALA A 2 15.27 -34.64 4.66
CA ALA A 2 16.40 -33.75 4.47
C ALA A 2 15.94 -32.35 4.01
N ILE A 3 16.66 -31.31 4.42
CA ILE A 3 16.52 -29.97 3.87
C ILE A 3 17.16 -29.99 2.49
N CYS A 4 16.44 -29.55 1.45
CA CYS A 4 16.98 -29.51 0.10
C CYS A 4 17.77 -28.21 -0.08
N THR A 5 19.09 -28.31 -0.20
CA THR A 5 19.95 -27.21 -0.64
C THR A 5 19.82 -27.07 -2.16
N PHE A 6 19.72 -25.84 -2.64
CA PHE A 6 19.67 -25.54 -4.08
C PHE A 6 20.15 -24.11 -4.32
N SER A 7 20.66 -23.87 -5.53
CA SER A 7 21.01 -22.54 -6.02
C SER A 7 19.74 -21.78 -6.39
N GLY A 8 19.53 -20.65 -5.73
CA GLY A 8 18.33 -19.83 -5.90
C GLY A 8 18.45 -18.85 -7.07
N ASN A 9 17.32 -18.40 -7.61
CA ASN A 9 17.34 -17.41 -8.68
C ASN A 9 17.65 -15.99 -8.16
N ALA A 10 18.92 -15.60 -8.24
CA ALA A 10 19.41 -14.31 -7.78
C ALA A 10 18.80 -13.10 -8.54
N ASP A 11 18.28 -13.29 -9.76
CA ASP A 11 17.64 -12.22 -10.52
C ASP A 11 16.20 -11.91 -10.06
N MET A 12 15.62 -12.76 -9.21
CA MET A 12 14.26 -12.56 -8.68
C MET A 12 14.25 -12.01 -7.26
N TYR A 13 15.18 -12.48 -6.42
CA TYR A 13 15.23 -12.11 -4.99
C TYR A 13 16.66 -12.06 -4.46
N GLY A 14 17.65 -11.82 -5.33
CA GLY A 14 19.04 -11.62 -4.92
C GLY A 14 19.21 -10.43 -3.98
N LEU A 15 20.41 -10.32 -3.39
CA LEU A 15 20.70 -9.36 -2.32
C LEU A 15 20.34 -7.91 -2.71
N GLY A 16 20.69 -7.48 -3.93
CA GLY A 16 20.41 -6.11 -4.38
C GLY A 16 18.91 -5.80 -4.49
N ILE A 17 18.09 -6.77 -4.90
CA ILE A 17 16.63 -6.65 -5.00
C ILE A 17 16.02 -6.53 -3.60
N ARG A 18 16.45 -7.40 -2.68
CA ARG A 18 15.99 -7.40 -1.28
C ARG A 18 16.31 -6.09 -0.58
N ILE A 19 17.58 -5.68 -0.59
CA ILE A 19 18.01 -4.42 -0.01
C ILE A 19 17.29 -3.24 -0.68
N GLY A 20 17.11 -3.27 -2.00
CA GLY A 20 16.32 -2.27 -2.73
C GLY A 20 14.90 -2.12 -2.19
N PHE A 21 14.16 -3.22 -2.00
CA PHE A 21 12.83 -3.19 -1.37
C PHE A 21 12.89 -2.64 0.06
N TYR A 22 13.85 -3.08 0.86
CA TYR A 22 13.98 -2.65 2.26
C TYR A 22 14.23 -1.14 2.36
N LEU A 23 15.18 -0.62 1.56
CA LEU A 23 15.47 0.81 1.50
C LEU A 23 14.27 1.62 1.01
N GLN A 24 13.51 1.11 0.03
CA GLN A 24 12.30 1.79 -0.44
C GLN A 24 11.21 1.84 0.64
N TRP A 25 11.00 0.77 1.40
CA TRP A 25 10.01 0.73 2.48
C TRP A 25 10.38 1.67 3.63
N PHE A 26 11.58 1.52 4.19
CA PHE A 26 12.04 2.38 5.28
C PHE A 26 12.20 3.83 4.83
N GLY A 27 12.70 4.05 3.61
CA GLY A 27 12.82 5.38 3.02
C GLY A 27 11.47 6.07 2.84
N THR A 28 10.44 5.35 2.41
CA THR A 28 9.10 5.93 2.28
C THR A 28 8.53 6.30 3.65
N ILE A 29 8.78 5.48 4.67
CA ILE A 29 8.38 5.80 6.06
C ILE A 29 9.10 7.07 6.52
N LEU A 30 10.42 7.15 6.37
CA LEU A 30 11.22 8.32 6.75
C LEU A 30 10.77 9.59 6.01
N ALA A 31 10.55 9.49 4.70
CA ALA A 31 10.10 10.61 3.87
C ALA A 31 8.74 11.17 4.30
N THR A 32 7.84 10.35 4.88
CA THR A 32 6.55 10.86 5.39
C THR A 32 6.68 11.80 6.58
N TRP A 33 7.80 11.75 7.28
CA TRP A 33 8.12 12.64 8.39
C TRP A 33 8.93 13.84 7.91
N VAL A 34 9.96 13.59 7.10
CA VAL A 34 10.98 14.59 6.78
C VAL A 34 10.72 15.31 5.45
N ALA A 35 10.28 14.59 4.41
CA ALA A 35 10.23 15.11 3.04
C ALA A 35 8.89 14.76 2.37
N ARG A 36 7.79 15.35 2.85
CA ARG A 36 6.42 14.98 2.43
C ARG A 36 6.17 15.12 0.92
N LYS A 37 6.81 16.09 0.26
CA LYS A 37 6.69 16.31 -1.20
C LYS A 37 7.27 15.15 -2.01
N GLU A 38 8.31 14.49 -1.49
CA GLU A 38 9.02 13.40 -2.17
C GLU A 38 8.33 12.04 -2.07
N VAL A 39 7.50 11.86 -1.04
CA VAL A 39 6.77 10.61 -0.78
C VAL A 39 5.98 10.14 -2.01
N THR A 40 5.41 11.05 -2.80
CA THR A 40 4.65 10.69 -4.00
C THR A 40 5.55 10.06 -5.07
N SER A 41 6.73 10.62 -5.29
CA SER A 41 7.72 10.07 -6.23
C SER A 41 8.23 8.70 -5.75
N MET A 42 8.56 8.59 -4.45
CA MET A 42 9.00 7.33 -3.85
C MET A 42 7.96 6.22 -4.00
N ARG A 43 6.69 6.50 -3.69
CA ARG A 43 5.59 5.53 -3.86
C ARG A 43 5.43 5.09 -5.31
N LEU A 44 5.61 6.00 -6.27
CA LEU A 44 5.55 5.65 -7.69
C LEU A 44 6.68 4.69 -8.07
N SER A 45 7.91 4.97 -7.65
CA SER A 45 9.06 4.09 -7.88
C SER A 45 8.85 2.70 -7.27
N THR A 46 8.34 2.63 -6.03
CA THR A 46 8.01 1.35 -5.39
C THR A 46 6.93 0.60 -6.14
N SER A 47 5.85 1.26 -6.57
CA SER A 47 4.80 0.59 -7.36
C SER A 47 5.31 0.03 -8.68
N PHE A 48 6.20 0.73 -9.38
CA PHE A 48 6.82 0.20 -10.59
C PHE A 48 7.69 -1.01 -10.31
N PHE A 49 8.47 -0.96 -9.22
CA PHE A 49 9.30 -2.07 -8.84
C PHE A 49 8.48 -3.32 -8.48
N VAL A 50 7.44 -3.13 -7.65
CA VAL A 50 6.46 -4.18 -7.31
C VAL A 50 5.80 -4.76 -8.55
N ALA A 51 5.34 -3.91 -9.49
CA ALA A 51 4.70 -4.37 -10.73
C ALA A 51 5.67 -5.13 -11.64
N ALA A 52 6.90 -4.66 -11.79
CA ALA A 52 7.92 -5.30 -12.63
C ALA A 52 8.33 -6.67 -12.05
N THR A 53 8.62 -6.73 -10.75
CA THR A 53 8.97 -7.99 -10.08
C THR A 53 7.81 -8.99 -10.12
N PHE A 54 6.57 -8.52 -9.99
CA PHE A 54 5.39 -9.39 -10.09
C PHE A 54 5.17 -9.91 -11.51
N LEU A 55 5.34 -9.08 -12.54
CA LEU A 55 5.28 -9.54 -13.92
C LEU A 55 6.37 -10.59 -14.21
N ALA A 56 7.60 -10.34 -13.75
CA ALA A 56 8.70 -11.30 -13.85
C ALA A 56 8.36 -12.61 -13.12
N LEU A 57 7.76 -12.55 -11.94
CA LEU A 57 7.30 -13.72 -11.19
C LEU A 57 6.29 -14.53 -11.99
N MET A 58 5.29 -13.89 -12.59
CA MET A 58 4.28 -14.58 -13.41
C MET A 58 4.94 -15.30 -14.59
N ILE A 59 5.84 -14.64 -15.31
CA ILE A 59 6.55 -15.21 -16.47
C ILE A 59 7.41 -16.42 -16.04
N GLN A 60 8.15 -16.30 -14.94
CA GLN A 60 9.02 -17.39 -14.49
C GLN A 60 8.25 -18.55 -13.86
N THR A 61 7.08 -18.28 -13.26
CA THR A 61 6.17 -19.31 -12.75
C THR A 61 5.58 -20.13 -13.89
N ASP A 62 5.20 -19.50 -15.00
CA ASP A 62 4.70 -20.18 -16.19
C ASP A 62 5.75 -21.08 -16.86
N ARG A 63 7.02 -20.67 -16.80
CA ARG A 63 8.15 -21.46 -17.31
C ARG A 63 8.60 -22.57 -16.34
N ASP A 64 7.94 -22.73 -15.19
CA ASP A 64 8.33 -23.66 -14.12
C ASP A 64 9.82 -23.56 -13.70
N ASN A 65 10.41 -22.37 -13.84
CA ASN A 65 11.81 -22.12 -13.49
C ASN A 65 12.02 -21.81 -12.00
N LEU A 66 10.94 -21.60 -11.24
CA LEU A 66 10.99 -21.22 -9.83
C LEU A 66 10.37 -22.29 -8.95
N ARG A 67 11.06 -22.63 -7.87
CA ARG A 67 10.50 -23.48 -6.81
C ARG A 67 9.45 -22.71 -6.00
N PRO A 68 8.51 -23.40 -5.35
CA PRO A 68 7.46 -22.75 -4.60
C PRO A 68 7.95 -21.86 -3.44
N VAL A 69 9.05 -22.23 -2.77
CA VAL A 69 9.71 -21.36 -1.79
C VAL A 69 10.25 -20.06 -2.40
N GLU A 70 10.76 -20.09 -3.63
CA GLU A 70 11.25 -18.90 -4.33
C GLU A 70 10.08 -17.99 -4.70
N ILE A 71 9.00 -18.58 -5.21
CA ILE A 71 7.74 -17.86 -5.47
C ILE A 71 7.24 -17.21 -4.19
N TYR A 72 7.25 -17.92 -3.07
CA TYR A 72 6.85 -17.39 -1.76
C TYR A 72 7.71 -16.21 -1.30
N ILE A 73 9.03 -16.24 -1.48
CA ILE A 73 9.94 -15.13 -1.15
C ILE A 73 9.63 -13.90 -2.00
N VAL A 74 9.45 -14.06 -3.32
CA VAL A 74 9.12 -12.95 -4.21
C VAL A 74 7.74 -12.39 -3.89
N LEU A 75 6.79 -13.26 -3.53
CA LEU A 75 5.46 -12.85 -3.07
C LEU A 75 5.53 -12.06 -1.76
N LEU A 76 6.39 -12.43 -0.82
CA LEU A 76 6.67 -11.63 0.39
C LEU A 76 7.24 -10.25 0.05
N LEU A 77 8.17 -10.16 -0.89
CA LEU A 77 8.77 -8.88 -1.32
C LEU A 77 7.77 -7.99 -2.05
N THR A 78 6.98 -8.55 -2.96
CA THR A 78 6.00 -7.77 -3.73
C THR A 78 4.78 -7.38 -2.90
N PHE A 79 4.34 -8.26 -2.00
CA PHE A 79 3.18 -8.04 -1.14
C PHE A 79 3.51 -7.34 0.18
N GLY A 80 4.78 -7.29 0.57
CA GLY A 80 5.26 -6.72 1.84
C GLY A 80 4.76 -5.31 2.11
N GLY A 81 4.76 -4.47 1.07
CA GLY A 81 4.24 -3.12 1.14
C GLY A 81 2.72 -3.02 1.39
N TYR A 82 1.95 -4.08 1.12
CA TYR A 82 0.50 -4.13 1.34
C TYR A 82 0.11 -4.82 2.65
N LEU A 83 1.04 -5.52 3.32
CA LEU A 83 0.74 -6.21 4.58
C LEU A 83 0.32 -5.29 5.72
N HIS A 84 0.64 -3.99 5.66
CA HIS A 84 0.18 -3.02 6.64
C HIS A 84 -1.35 -2.92 6.70
N PHE A 85 -2.06 -3.31 5.64
CA PHE A 85 -3.52 -3.37 5.67
C PHE A 85 -4.06 -4.41 6.66
N VAL A 86 -3.33 -5.50 6.92
CA VAL A 86 -3.77 -6.58 7.82
C VAL A 86 -4.00 -6.08 9.26
N PRO A 87 -3.00 -5.51 9.96
CA PRO A 87 -3.22 -4.98 11.31
C PRO A 87 -4.24 -3.84 11.32
N LEU A 88 -4.39 -3.08 10.23
CA LEU A 88 -5.45 -2.08 10.11
C LEU A 88 -6.85 -2.69 10.07
N TYR A 89 -7.02 -3.84 9.41
CA TYR A 89 -8.30 -4.56 9.43
C TYR A 89 -8.59 -5.17 10.80
N VAL A 90 -7.58 -5.76 11.44
CA VAL A 90 -7.72 -6.25 12.81
C VAL A 90 -8.12 -5.12 13.74
N TRP A 91 -7.47 -3.95 13.62
CA TRP A 91 -7.83 -2.75 14.38
C TRP A 91 -9.28 -2.32 14.12
N ARG A 92 -9.71 -2.25 12.87
CA ARG A 92 -11.10 -1.89 12.52
C ARG A 92 -12.13 -2.87 13.07
N LEU A 93 -11.80 -4.17 13.10
CA LEU A 93 -12.66 -5.19 13.66
C LEU A 93 -12.76 -5.05 15.19
N LEU A 94 -11.64 -4.82 15.87
CA LEU A 94 -11.59 -4.61 17.33
C LEU A 94 -12.35 -3.35 17.76
N VAL A 95 -12.30 -2.30 16.94
CA VAL A 95 -12.91 -0.99 17.23
C VAL A 95 -14.37 -0.90 16.69
N GLY A 96 -14.96 -2.01 16.26
CA GLY A 96 -16.38 -2.07 15.87
C GLY A 96 -16.73 -1.23 14.64
N CYS A 97 -15.80 -1.07 13.70
CA CYS A 97 -15.97 -0.27 12.48
C CYS A 97 -16.35 1.21 12.72
N ASP A 98 -15.95 1.80 13.86
CA ASP A 98 -16.17 3.23 14.11
C ASP A 98 -15.37 4.08 13.09
N PRO A 99 -16.04 4.87 12.24
CA PRO A 99 -15.39 5.66 11.20
C PRO A 99 -14.48 6.77 11.72
N ASP A 100 -14.55 7.13 13.01
CA ASP A 100 -13.72 8.20 13.58
C ASP A 100 -12.38 7.69 14.16
N LEU A 101 -12.23 6.38 14.39
CA LEU A 101 -10.99 5.75 14.90
C LEU A 101 -10.12 5.11 13.81
N ASP A 102 -10.47 5.32 12.53
CA ASP A 102 -9.75 4.76 11.40
C ASP A 102 -8.51 5.60 11.01
N PRO A 103 -7.28 5.11 11.21
CA PRO A 103 -6.05 5.83 10.86
C PRO A 103 -5.91 6.06 9.34
N THR A 104 -6.58 5.23 8.53
CA THR A 104 -6.56 5.33 7.05
C THR A 104 -7.31 6.56 6.53
N ARG A 105 -8.16 7.18 7.35
CA ARG A 105 -9.02 8.31 6.95
C ARG A 105 -8.26 9.64 6.79
N HIS A 106 -7.13 9.79 7.47
CA HIS A 106 -6.33 11.02 7.46
C HIS A 106 -4.88 10.76 7.02
N PRO A 107 -4.66 10.31 5.77
CA PRO A 107 -3.30 10.05 5.28
C PRO A 107 -2.49 11.35 5.25
N ARG A 108 -1.22 11.28 5.71
CA ARG A 108 -0.29 12.43 5.69
C ARG A 108 -0.02 12.97 4.30
N VAL A 109 0.00 12.09 3.30
CA VAL A 109 0.22 12.43 1.90
C VAL A 109 -0.88 11.80 1.07
N ARG A 110 -1.69 12.64 0.41
CA ARG A 110 -2.76 12.20 -0.50
C ARG A 110 -2.14 11.69 -1.79
N ALA A 111 -2.45 10.45 -2.14
CA ALA A 111 -2.05 9.89 -3.42
C ALA A 111 -2.91 10.45 -4.57
N GLY A 112 -2.31 10.60 -5.76
CA GLY A 112 -3.05 10.97 -6.97
C GLY A 112 -4.15 9.93 -7.29
N LYS A 113 -5.28 10.39 -7.85
CA LYS A 113 -6.43 9.53 -8.16
C LYS A 113 -6.07 8.39 -9.11
N LEU A 114 -5.27 8.66 -10.14
CA LEU A 114 -4.84 7.64 -11.11
C LEU A 114 -3.92 6.61 -10.46
N PHE A 115 -2.89 7.07 -9.75
CA PHE A 115 -1.98 6.21 -9.00
C PHE A 115 -2.74 5.30 -8.02
N SER A 116 -3.68 5.85 -7.26
CA SER A 116 -4.49 5.07 -6.33
C SER A 116 -5.32 3.98 -7.02
N ARG A 117 -5.83 4.23 -8.23
CA ARG A 117 -6.57 3.21 -9.00
C ARG A 117 -5.63 2.12 -9.51
N LEU A 118 -4.49 2.49 -10.09
CA LEU A 118 -3.50 1.52 -10.60
C LEU A 118 -2.94 0.64 -9.47
N ASN A 119 -2.59 1.23 -8.34
CA ASN A 119 -2.11 0.49 -7.17
C ASN A 119 -3.20 -0.45 -6.60
N PHE A 120 -4.47 -0.02 -6.65
CA PHE A 120 -5.59 -0.88 -6.27
C PHE A 120 -5.77 -2.06 -7.24
N PHE A 121 -5.66 -1.84 -8.56
CA PHE A 121 -5.68 -2.93 -9.53
C PHE A 121 -4.52 -3.91 -9.32
N LEU A 122 -3.31 -3.41 -9.09
CA LEU A 122 -2.14 -4.23 -8.79
C LEU A 122 -2.36 -5.10 -7.55
N LEU A 123 -2.91 -4.52 -6.48
CA LEU A 123 -3.27 -5.25 -5.26
C LEU A 123 -4.29 -6.37 -5.53
N VAL A 124 -5.34 -6.10 -6.31
CA VAL A 124 -6.38 -7.11 -6.63
C VAL A 124 -5.78 -8.29 -7.40
N ILE A 125 -4.97 -8.00 -8.44
CA ILE A 125 -4.32 -9.05 -9.24
C ILE A 125 -3.38 -9.88 -8.37
N MET A 126 -2.59 -9.23 -7.50
CA MET A 126 -1.72 -9.93 -6.55
C MET A 126 -2.48 -10.82 -5.58
N CYS A 127 -3.62 -10.37 -5.04
CA CYS A 127 -4.44 -11.18 -4.15
C CYS A 127 -4.97 -12.44 -4.85
N ILE A 128 -5.40 -12.32 -6.12
CA ILE A 128 -5.85 -13.46 -6.92
C ILE A 128 -4.69 -14.46 -7.13
N PHE A 129 -3.51 -13.96 -7.48
CA PHE A 129 -2.34 -14.81 -7.68
C PHE A 129 -1.87 -15.49 -6.39
N GLN A 130 -1.92 -14.79 -5.25
CA GLN A 130 -1.66 -15.36 -3.93
C GLN A 130 -2.64 -16.50 -3.61
N LEU A 131 -3.94 -16.31 -3.83
CA LEU A 131 -4.94 -17.36 -3.63
C LEU A 131 -4.65 -18.59 -4.49
N TRP A 132 -4.31 -18.39 -5.77
CA TRP A 132 -3.90 -19.48 -6.66
C TRP A 132 -2.64 -20.20 -6.16
N PHE A 133 -1.63 -19.46 -5.69
CA PHE A 133 -0.41 -20.04 -5.13
C PHE A 133 -0.72 -20.97 -3.95
N TRP A 134 -1.52 -20.51 -2.99
CA TRP A 134 -1.84 -21.31 -1.79
C TRP A 134 -2.80 -22.48 -2.04
N ILE A 135 -3.75 -22.34 -2.97
CA ILE A 135 -4.75 -23.38 -3.26
C ILE A 135 -4.22 -24.40 -4.28
N GLY A 136 -3.47 -23.95 -5.28
CA GLY A 136 -3.01 -24.78 -6.39
C GLY A 136 -1.56 -25.23 -6.24
N LYS A 137 -0.63 -24.28 -6.10
CA LYS A 137 0.82 -24.56 -6.13
C LYS A 137 1.33 -25.16 -4.82
N VAL A 138 0.86 -24.72 -3.65
CA VAL A 138 1.36 -25.25 -2.36
C VAL A 138 1.02 -26.73 -2.15
N PRO A 139 -0.20 -27.23 -2.45
CA PRO A 139 -0.49 -28.65 -2.35
C PRO A 139 0.34 -29.54 -3.28
N SER A 140 0.88 -29.00 -4.38
CA SER A 140 1.74 -29.79 -5.28
C SER A 140 3.08 -30.17 -4.62
N LEU A 141 3.56 -29.41 -3.61
CA LEU A 141 4.77 -29.79 -2.85
C LEU A 141 4.59 -31.09 -2.06
N ALA A 142 3.35 -31.49 -1.74
CA ALA A 142 3.12 -32.75 -1.03
C ALA A 142 3.59 -33.97 -1.84
N ARG A 143 3.77 -33.80 -3.15
CA ARG A 143 4.24 -34.83 -4.07
C ARG A 143 5.77 -34.89 -4.16
N ASP A 144 6.47 -33.83 -3.75
CA ASP A 144 7.93 -33.76 -3.77
C ASP A 144 8.55 -34.27 -2.47
N ARG A 145 9.71 -34.94 -2.56
CA ARG A 145 10.44 -35.50 -1.40
C ARG A 145 11.19 -34.44 -0.57
N CYS A 146 11.10 -33.16 -0.96
CA CYS A 146 11.79 -32.04 -0.35
C CYS A 146 10.89 -31.28 0.64
N THR A 147 11.42 -30.97 1.83
CA THR A 147 10.70 -30.11 2.79
C THR A 147 11.14 -28.67 2.67
N GLU A 148 10.22 -27.81 2.27
CA GLU A 148 10.39 -26.36 2.23
C GLU A 148 9.75 -25.72 3.47
N PHE A 149 10.37 -24.65 3.97
CA PHE A 149 9.95 -23.92 5.15
C PHE A 149 9.51 -22.51 4.78
N GLY A 150 8.45 -22.02 5.42
CA GLY A 150 8.01 -20.63 5.37
C GLY A 150 8.04 -19.98 6.73
N PHE A 151 7.69 -18.70 6.76
CA PHE A 151 7.67 -17.90 7.96
C PHE A 151 6.26 -17.67 8.49
N LEU A 152 6.05 -18.06 9.75
CA LEU A 152 4.87 -17.70 10.54
C LEU A 152 5.29 -17.41 11.99
N PHE A 153 6.21 -16.45 12.17
CA PHE A 153 6.90 -16.16 13.46
C PHE A 153 7.68 -17.34 14.07
N ALA A 154 7.68 -18.47 13.38
CA ALA A 154 8.44 -19.67 13.65
C ALA A 154 8.71 -20.37 12.32
N ARG A 155 9.64 -21.33 12.35
CA ARG A 155 9.94 -22.20 11.22
C ARG A 155 8.78 -23.18 11.01
N VAL A 156 7.97 -22.94 9.98
CA VAL A 156 6.79 -23.76 9.66
C VAL A 156 6.96 -24.40 8.29
N ARG A 157 6.49 -25.64 8.10
CA ARG A 157 6.54 -26.30 6.79
C ARG A 157 5.53 -25.66 5.84
N LEU A 158 5.93 -25.36 4.61
CA LEU A 158 5.06 -24.75 3.61
C LEU A 158 3.81 -25.60 3.32
N ASN A 159 3.97 -26.93 3.31
CA ASN A 159 2.90 -27.90 3.07
C ASN A 159 1.99 -28.14 4.29
N GLN A 160 2.21 -27.45 5.43
CA GLN A 160 1.32 -27.63 6.58
C GLN A 160 -0.06 -27.01 6.28
N ARG A 161 -1.11 -27.84 6.32
CA ARG A 161 -2.49 -27.43 6.00
C ARG A 161 -2.93 -26.18 6.78
N GLY A 162 -2.62 -26.10 8.07
CA GLY A 162 -2.97 -24.95 8.90
C GLY A 162 -2.35 -23.64 8.40
N PHE A 163 -1.09 -23.68 7.97
CA PHE A 163 -0.39 -22.50 7.45
C PHE A 163 -0.96 -22.04 6.11
N ALA A 164 -1.27 -22.98 5.21
CA ALA A 164 -1.93 -22.67 3.95
C ALA A 164 -3.33 -22.07 4.17
N VAL A 165 -4.15 -22.66 5.06
CA VAL A 165 -5.51 -22.18 5.36
C VAL A 165 -5.49 -20.75 5.93
N VAL A 166 -4.58 -20.44 6.86
CA VAL A 166 -4.47 -19.08 7.42
C VAL A 166 -4.20 -18.05 6.34
N ASN A 167 -3.25 -18.33 5.44
CA ASN A 167 -2.93 -17.43 4.33
C ASN A 167 -4.09 -17.33 3.32
N VAL A 168 -4.73 -18.43 2.96
CA VAL A 168 -5.91 -18.42 2.07
C VAL A 168 -7.02 -17.54 2.64
N VAL A 169 -7.36 -17.71 3.91
CA VAL A 169 -8.39 -16.91 4.58
C VAL A 169 -8.00 -15.43 4.60
N LEU A 170 -6.74 -15.12 4.91
CA LEU A 170 -6.22 -13.76 4.94
C LEU A 170 -6.38 -13.05 3.58
N TYR A 171 -5.90 -13.68 2.49
CA TYR A 171 -5.97 -13.09 1.15
C TYR A 171 -7.40 -13.06 0.60
N PHE A 172 -8.23 -14.02 0.97
CA PHE A 172 -9.65 -14.04 0.59
C PHE A 172 -10.42 -12.88 1.23
N LEU A 173 -10.25 -12.66 2.54
CA LEU A 173 -10.87 -11.52 3.25
C LEU A 173 -10.40 -10.18 2.69
N LEU A 174 -9.11 -10.07 2.37
CA LEU A 174 -8.54 -8.88 1.73
C LEU A 174 -9.17 -8.61 0.35
N LEU A 175 -9.37 -9.66 -0.46
CA LEU A 175 -10.00 -9.56 -1.76
C LEU A 175 -11.46 -9.13 -1.64
N LEU A 176 -12.23 -9.72 -0.72
CA LEU A 176 -13.61 -9.31 -0.45
C LEU A 176 -13.72 -7.84 -0.05
N PHE A 177 -12.79 -7.35 0.78
CA PHE A 177 -12.75 -5.94 1.15
C PHE A 177 -12.47 -5.03 -0.05
N CYS A 178 -11.54 -5.41 -0.93
CA CYS A 178 -11.29 -4.69 -2.17
C CYS A 178 -12.55 -4.62 -3.04
N LEU A 179 -13.26 -5.74 -3.22
CA LEU A 179 -14.54 -5.77 -3.94
C LEU A 179 -15.60 -4.88 -3.30
N GLY A 180 -15.67 -4.84 -1.97
CA GLY A 180 -16.55 -3.93 -1.23
C GLY A 180 -16.27 -2.46 -1.50
N ILE A 181 -15.00 -2.03 -1.49
CA ILE A 181 -14.60 -0.65 -1.85
C ILE A 181 -15.01 -0.33 -3.28
N LEU A 182 -14.78 -1.26 -4.21
CA LEU A 182 -15.14 -1.09 -5.61
C LEU A 182 -16.67 -0.92 -5.76
N GLY A 183 -17.46 -1.76 -5.10
CA GLY A 183 -18.92 -1.69 -5.07
C GLY A 183 -19.43 -0.36 -4.52
N ILE A 184 -18.88 0.13 -3.41
CA ILE A 184 -19.24 1.44 -2.84
C ILE A 184 -18.90 2.58 -3.81
N THR A 185 -17.76 2.49 -4.50
CA THR A 185 -17.31 3.51 -5.45
C THR A 185 -18.21 3.56 -6.68
N ILE A 186 -18.62 2.40 -7.20
CA ILE A 186 -19.55 2.28 -8.32
C ILE A 186 -20.95 2.75 -7.90
N GLY A 187 -21.45 2.32 -6.74
CA GLY A 187 -22.76 2.72 -6.22
C GLY A 187 -22.88 4.23 -5.97
N LYS A 188 -21.79 4.88 -5.56
CA LYS A 188 -21.72 6.36 -5.50
C LYS A 188 -21.74 7.01 -6.88
N ARG A 189 -21.10 6.39 -7.89
CA ARG A 189 -21.08 6.91 -9.26
C ARG A 189 -22.44 6.78 -9.94
N TRP A 190 -23.19 5.72 -9.62
CA TRP A 190 -24.54 5.47 -10.12
C TRP A 190 -25.64 6.16 -9.30
N GLY A 191 -25.28 6.96 -8.30
CA GLY A 191 -26.24 7.75 -7.52
C GLY A 191 -27.03 6.97 -6.47
N TYR A 192 -26.78 5.67 -6.30
CA TYR A 192 -27.48 4.82 -5.32
C TYR A 192 -27.06 5.15 -3.86
N LEU A 193 -25.81 5.60 -3.65
CA LEU A 193 -25.30 5.98 -2.33
C LEU A 193 -25.19 7.50 -2.18
N ARG A 194 -26.06 8.11 -1.36
CA ARG A 194 -26.00 9.54 -1.00
C ARG A 194 -24.71 9.84 -0.22
N ARG A 195 -23.97 10.89 -0.62
CA ARG A 195 -22.76 11.35 0.10
C ARG A 195 -23.16 11.82 1.50
N LYS A 196 -22.74 11.10 2.54
CA LYS A 196 -22.76 11.63 3.92
C LYS A 196 -21.70 12.75 4.02
N LYS A 197 -22.13 14.01 4.13
CA LYS A 197 -21.26 15.12 4.55
C LYS A 197 -20.99 14.91 6.04
N VAL A 198 -19.76 14.55 6.40
CA VAL A 198 -19.36 14.42 7.81
C VAL A 198 -18.66 15.72 8.21
N GLY A 199 -19.39 16.60 8.89
CA GLY A 199 -18.81 17.76 9.56
C GLY A 199 -18.50 17.39 11.00
N VAL A 200 -17.23 17.45 11.42
CA VAL A 200 -16.82 17.56 12.82
C VAL A 200 -15.46 18.26 12.83
N LEU A 201 -15.42 19.50 13.30
CA LEU A 201 -14.19 20.29 13.43
C LEU A 201 -13.84 20.46 14.91
N GLU A 202 -12.54 20.64 15.15
CA GLU A 202 -11.89 21.04 16.42
C GLU A 202 -11.29 19.93 17.30
N HIS A 203 -12.03 18.97 17.86
CA HIS A 203 -11.40 17.87 18.67
C HIS A 203 -10.55 16.87 17.86
N ARG A 204 -10.46 17.04 16.54
CA ARG A 204 -9.78 16.14 15.60
C ARG A 204 -8.26 16.24 15.57
N ARG A 205 -7.63 17.37 15.96
CA ARG A 205 -6.18 17.57 15.70
C ARG A 205 -5.29 16.62 16.52
N VAL A 206 -5.49 16.55 17.84
CA VAL A 206 -4.70 15.66 18.72
C VAL A 206 -4.91 14.19 18.35
N ARG A 207 -6.16 13.79 18.11
CA ARG A 207 -6.52 12.45 17.65
C ARG A 207 -5.95 12.12 16.27
N LYS A 208 -5.81 13.10 15.37
CA LYS A 208 -5.18 12.95 14.05
C LYS A 208 -3.68 12.68 14.16
N THR A 209 -2.96 13.38 15.04
CA THR A 209 -1.52 13.14 15.25
C THR A 209 -1.27 11.76 15.84
N ALA A 210 -2.04 11.37 16.88
CA ALA A 210 -1.94 10.05 17.49
C ALA A 210 -2.22 8.90 16.49
N LEU A 211 -3.25 9.05 15.64
CA LEU A 211 -3.56 8.06 14.59
C LEU A 211 -2.46 7.97 13.53
N GLN A 212 -1.76 9.07 13.22
CA GLN A 212 -0.65 9.08 12.26
C GLN A 212 0.62 8.45 12.83
N GLU A 213 0.90 8.67 14.11
CA GLU A 213 1.98 8.00 14.83
C GLU A 213 1.73 6.49 14.91
N LEU A 214 0.50 6.09 15.27
CA LEU A 214 0.08 4.69 15.27
C LEU A 214 0.27 4.04 13.89
N GLN A 215 -0.17 4.71 12.82
CA GLN A 215 0.03 4.20 11.45
C GLN A 215 1.51 4.02 11.11
N THR A 216 2.35 4.96 11.53
CA THR A 216 3.81 4.87 11.32
C THR A 216 4.38 3.67 12.07
N PHE A 217 4.00 3.50 13.34
CA PHE A 217 4.44 2.38 14.16
C PHE A 217 4.01 1.03 13.57
N ILE A 218 2.76 0.93 13.10
CA ILE A 218 2.25 -0.25 12.38
C ILE A 218 3.11 -0.52 11.14
N ASN A 219 3.39 0.50 10.32
CA ASN A 219 4.19 0.34 9.11
C ASN A 219 5.61 -0.15 9.41
N ILE A 220 6.30 0.45 10.40
CA ILE A 220 7.66 0.04 10.81
C ILE A 220 7.66 -1.40 11.29
N THR A 221 6.70 -1.76 12.14
CA THR A 221 6.56 -3.10 12.69
C THR A 221 6.35 -4.13 11.59
N VAL A 222 5.41 -3.87 10.67
CA VAL A 222 5.12 -4.77 9.56
C VAL A 222 6.31 -4.92 8.62
N VAL A 223 6.95 -3.81 8.22
CA VAL A 223 8.13 -3.86 7.35
C VAL A 223 9.25 -4.67 8.01
N SER A 224 9.50 -4.47 9.30
CA SER A 224 10.51 -5.23 10.04
C SER A 224 10.20 -6.73 10.10
N ILE A 225 8.93 -7.08 10.31
CA ILE A 225 8.47 -8.48 10.28
C ILE A 225 8.65 -9.09 8.90
N VAL A 226 8.34 -8.36 7.83
CA VAL A 226 8.49 -8.85 6.45
C VAL A 226 9.96 -9.07 6.11
N VAL A 227 10.85 -8.15 6.50
CA VAL A 227 12.31 -8.30 6.33
C VAL A 227 12.81 -9.53 7.08
N ALA A 228 12.38 -9.71 8.34
CA ALA A 228 12.73 -10.90 9.10
C ALA A 228 12.19 -12.17 8.43
N ALA A 229 10.95 -12.12 7.92
CA ALA A 229 10.31 -13.25 7.25
C ALA A 229 11.06 -13.67 5.98
N THR A 230 11.50 -12.71 5.14
CA THR A 230 12.26 -13.00 3.92
C THR A 230 13.63 -13.58 4.23
N GLU A 231 14.39 -12.94 5.12
CA GLU A 231 15.76 -13.38 5.48
C GLU A 231 15.77 -14.73 6.20
N LEU A 232 14.84 -14.95 7.15
CA LEU A 232 14.73 -16.22 7.85
C LEU A 232 14.24 -17.34 6.91
N THR A 233 13.35 -17.05 5.96
CA THR A 233 12.93 -18.05 4.96
C THR A 233 14.12 -18.49 4.11
N ILE A 234 14.98 -17.57 3.67
CA ILE A 234 16.19 -17.89 2.91
C ILE A 234 17.16 -18.73 3.78
N ALA A 235 17.41 -18.29 5.02
CA ALA A 235 18.32 -18.98 5.93
C ALA A 235 17.83 -20.40 6.31
N TRP A 236 16.54 -20.58 6.58
CA TRP A 236 15.97 -21.88 6.96
C TRP A 236 15.94 -22.89 5.82
N ASN A 237 15.86 -22.42 4.58
CA ASN A 237 15.89 -23.26 3.38
C ASN A 237 17.30 -23.44 2.80
N ARG A 238 18.33 -22.79 3.37
CA ARG A 238 19.74 -22.87 2.92
C ARG A 238 19.86 -22.64 1.41
N ILE A 239 19.25 -21.57 0.93
CA ILE A 239 19.32 -21.18 -0.48
C ILE A 239 20.70 -20.55 -0.72
N GLU A 240 21.43 -21.10 -1.68
CA GLU A 240 22.77 -20.66 -2.08
C GLU A 240 22.70 -19.70 -3.29
N ASP A 241 23.79 -18.98 -3.57
CA ASP A 241 23.97 -18.05 -4.71
C ASP A 241 23.05 -16.81 -4.76
N VAL A 242 22.37 -16.48 -3.67
CA VAL A 242 21.43 -15.34 -3.62
C VAL A 242 21.93 -14.15 -2.79
N ASN A 243 23.13 -14.28 -2.21
CA ASN A 243 23.75 -13.26 -1.36
C ASN A 243 24.78 -12.39 -2.08
N ASP A 244 25.11 -12.69 -3.35
CA ASP A 244 26.05 -11.91 -4.13
C ASP A 244 25.34 -10.94 -5.09
N ILE A 245 25.96 -9.79 -5.32
CA ILE A 245 25.48 -8.77 -6.25
C ILE A 245 26.24 -8.95 -7.58
N ALA A 246 25.79 -9.90 -8.39
CA ALA A 246 26.47 -10.27 -9.64
C ALA A 246 25.73 -9.82 -10.92
N SER A 247 24.48 -9.37 -10.81
CA SER A 247 23.61 -9.08 -11.96
C SER A 247 23.13 -7.63 -11.99
N ALA A 248 22.98 -7.10 -13.21
CA ALA A 248 22.38 -5.79 -13.47
C ALA A 248 20.94 -5.72 -12.92
N GLY A 249 20.19 -6.83 -12.96
CA GLY A 249 18.83 -6.92 -12.42
C GLY A 249 18.74 -6.66 -10.92
N GLN A 250 19.82 -6.92 -10.18
CA GLN A 250 19.93 -6.63 -8.74
C GLN A 250 20.46 -5.22 -8.45
N THR A 251 21.26 -4.68 -9.37
CA THR A 251 21.90 -3.37 -9.19
C THR A 251 20.91 -2.23 -9.38
N ILE A 252 19.96 -2.37 -10.32
CA ILE A 252 18.95 -1.34 -10.59
C ILE A 252 18.12 -1.00 -9.33
N PRO A 253 17.49 -1.97 -8.64
CA PRO A 253 16.68 -1.64 -7.47
C PRO A 253 17.50 -1.13 -6.30
N LEU A 254 18.74 -1.62 -6.15
CA LEU A 254 19.66 -1.18 -5.12
C LEU A 254 20.01 0.30 -5.27
N ILE A 255 20.43 0.72 -6.48
CA ILE A 255 20.78 2.12 -6.76
C ILE A 255 19.55 3.02 -6.61
N ILE A 256 18.38 2.61 -7.08
CA ILE A 256 17.14 3.37 -6.90
C ILE A 256 16.85 3.53 -5.41
N GLY A 257 16.96 2.46 -4.61
CA GLY A 257 16.75 2.50 -3.16
C GLY A 257 17.70 3.47 -2.47
N ILE A 258 19.01 3.39 -2.76
CA ILE A 258 20.03 4.28 -2.20
C ILE A 258 19.77 5.73 -2.60
N GLY A 259 19.53 5.99 -3.89
CA GLY A 259 19.28 7.35 -4.40
C GLY A 259 18.08 8.02 -3.74
N GLN A 260 17.02 7.27 -3.46
CA GLN A 260 15.86 7.79 -2.75
C GLN A 260 16.18 8.15 -1.29
N ILE A 261 16.95 7.31 -0.58
CA ILE A 261 17.40 7.64 0.79
C ILE A 261 18.28 8.88 0.79
N VAL A 262 19.25 8.96 -0.13
CA VAL A 262 20.13 10.13 -0.27
C VAL A 262 19.32 11.39 -0.54
N ARG A 263 18.29 11.34 -1.40
CA ARG A 263 17.40 12.47 -1.66
C ARG A 263 16.65 12.91 -0.41
N VAL A 264 16.12 11.97 0.37
CA VAL A 264 15.42 12.28 1.63
C VAL A 264 16.37 12.94 2.63
N LEU A 265 17.60 12.42 2.78
CA LEU A 265 18.62 12.99 3.65
C LEU A 265 19.08 14.38 3.17
N TYR A 266 19.22 14.59 1.87
CA TYR A 266 19.56 15.89 1.31
C TYR A 266 18.49 16.94 1.66
N VAL A 267 17.21 16.62 1.44
CA VAL A 267 16.10 17.53 1.80
C VAL A 267 16.09 17.80 3.31
N MET A 268 16.37 16.77 4.13
CA MET A 268 16.47 16.92 5.58
C MET A 268 17.53 17.92 6.01
N LEU A 269 18.74 17.82 5.44
CA LEU A 269 19.90 18.58 5.88
C LEU A 269 19.96 19.98 5.27
N VAL A 270 19.46 20.15 4.05
CA VAL A 270 19.62 21.39 3.27
C VAL A 270 18.37 22.27 3.30
N THR A 271 17.17 21.69 3.44
CA THR A 271 15.90 22.42 3.36
C THR A 271 15.15 22.49 4.70
N GLY A 272 15.83 22.18 5.82
CA GLY A 272 15.25 21.97 7.15
C GLY A 272 14.47 23.15 7.76
N ASP A 273 14.56 24.36 7.20
CA ASP A 273 14.03 25.58 7.85
C ASP A 273 12.70 26.13 7.27
N ASP A 274 12.21 25.64 6.11
CA ASP A 274 11.04 26.25 5.42
C ASP A 274 9.77 25.35 5.38
N TYR A 275 9.71 24.26 6.15
CA TYR A 275 8.66 23.23 6.01
C TYR A 275 7.52 23.26 7.05
N ASP A 276 7.30 24.38 7.72
CA ASP A 276 6.12 24.56 8.56
C ASP A 276 4.96 25.26 7.81
N ASP A 277 3.82 24.55 7.79
CA ASP A 277 2.45 25.07 7.64
C ASP A 277 1.92 25.61 6.29
N ASP A 278 1.83 24.75 5.27
CA ASP A 278 0.80 24.88 4.22
C ASP A 278 -0.43 23.99 4.53
N ASN A 279 -1.09 24.22 5.67
CA ASN A 279 -2.43 23.65 5.93
C ASN A 279 -3.48 24.73 6.23
N SER A 280 -3.27 25.97 5.79
CA SER A 280 -4.18 27.09 6.04
C SER A 280 -4.62 27.89 4.81
N THR A 281 -4.56 27.33 3.59
CA THR A 281 -5.06 28.04 2.40
C THR A 281 -5.68 27.09 1.38
N THR A 282 -6.88 26.59 1.68
CA THR A 282 -7.85 26.22 0.64
C THR A 282 -9.23 26.13 1.26
N ASN A 283 -9.83 27.30 1.52
CA ASN A 283 -11.28 27.44 1.70
C ASN A 283 -11.76 28.91 1.52
N SER A 284 -11.09 29.72 0.69
CA SER A 284 -11.53 31.11 0.43
C SER A 284 -12.20 31.33 -0.94
N TRP A 285 -12.55 30.28 -1.68
CA TRP A 285 -13.07 30.42 -3.06
C TRP A 285 -14.44 29.78 -3.32
N THR A 286 -15.19 29.40 -2.28
CA THR A 286 -16.55 28.85 -2.45
C THR A 286 -17.64 29.44 -1.56
N ASP A 287 -17.39 30.55 -0.86
CA ASP A 287 -18.41 31.20 -0.01
C ASP A 287 -18.95 32.54 -0.58
N SER A 288 -18.66 32.88 -1.84
CA SER A 288 -19.24 34.08 -2.49
C SER A 288 -20.37 33.81 -3.49
N VAL A 289 -20.87 32.57 -3.62
CA VAL A 289 -21.97 32.23 -4.55
C VAL A 289 -23.10 31.47 -3.87
N SER A 290 -23.53 31.94 -2.69
CA SER A 290 -24.84 31.60 -2.13
C SER A 290 -25.27 32.59 -1.05
N GLN A 291 -25.38 33.87 -1.40
CA GLN A 291 -26.41 34.69 -0.77
C GLN A 291 -27.64 34.61 -1.67
N GLY A 292 -28.65 33.89 -1.17
CA GLY A 292 -29.97 33.87 -1.78
C GLY A 292 -30.53 35.29 -1.75
N VAL A 293 -30.96 35.76 -2.92
CA VAL A 293 -31.90 36.87 -3.03
C VAL A 293 -33.18 36.41 -2.35
N SER A 294 -33.50 37.04 -1.21
CA SER A 294 -34.79 36.87 -0.55
C SER A 294 -35.86 37.51 -1.42
N ALA A 295 -36.96 36.82 -1.66
CA ALA A 295 -38.04 37.25 -2.55
C ALA A 295 -38.91 38.40 -1.99
N ASP A 296 -38.48 39.05 -0.91
CA ASP A 296 -39.22 40.10 -0.21
C ASP A 296 -38.68 41.52 -0.46
N ASP A 297 -37.61 41.69 -1.24
CA ASP A 297 -37.03 43.01 -1.61
C ASP A 297 -37.28 43.37 -3.09
N LEU A 298 -38.52 43.25 -3.56
CA LEU A 298 -38.93 43.81 -4.85
C LEU A 298 -39.65 45.15 -4.62
N PRO A 299 -39.19 46.26 -5.23
CA PRO A 299 -39.94 47.51 -5.20
C PRO A 299 -41.26 47.35 -5.98
N PRO A 300 -42.34 48.05 -5.60
CA PRO A 300 -43.62 47.94 -6.29
C PRO A 300 -43.48 48.38 -7.75
N MET A 301 -43.92 47.51 -8.67
CA MET A 301 -44.07 47.86 -10.08
C MET A 301 -45.04 49.04 -10.21
N GLY A 302 -44.51 50.23 -10.51
CA GLY A 302 -45.29 51.38 -10.92
C GLY A 302 -46.00 51.12 -12.26
N MET A 303 -47.27 51.49 -12.34
CA MET A 303 -48.09 51.38 -13.55
C MET A 303 -47.51 52.24 -14.70
N PRO A 304 -47.70 51.84 -15.98
CA PRO A 304 -47.27 52.67 -17.11
C PRO A 304 -48.11 53.94 -17.21
N GLY A 305 -47.45 55.08 -17.08
CA GLY A 305 -48.04 56.40 -17.33
C GLY A 305 -48.35 56.61 -18.82
N THR A 306 -49.45 57.30 -19.06
CA THR A 306 -49.94 57.81 -20.35
C THR A 306 -48.91 58.70 -21.06
N PRO A 307 -48.84 58.69 -22.41
CA PRO A 307 -47.95 59.57 -23.16
C PRO A 307 -48.45 61.03 -23.15
N PRO A 308 -47.55 62.03 -23.14
CA PRO A 308 -47.93 63.44 -23.21
C PRO A 308 -48.32 63.88 -24.64
N PRO A 309 -49.17 64.91 -24.78
CA PRO A 309 -49.72 65.34 -26.06
C PRO A 309 -48.76 66.23 -26.84
N ALA A 310 -48.80 66.07 -28.17
CA ALA A 310 -48.52 67.10 -29.16
C ALA A 310 -49.52 66.94 -30.30
#